data_AF-A0A645DWC6-F1
#
_entry.id   AF-A0A645DWC6-F1
#
_cell.length_a   1.000
_cell.length_b   1.000
_cell.length_c   1.000
_cell.angle_alpha   90.00
_cell.angle_beta   90.00
_cell.angle_gamma   90.00
#
_symmetry.space_group_name_H-M   'P 1'
#
loop_
_entity.id
_entity.type
_entity.pdbx_description
1 polymer ?
#
loop_
_entity_poly.entity_id
_entity_poly.type
_entity_poly.pdbx_seq_one_letter_code
_entity_poly.pdbx_strand_id
1 'polypeptide(L)' 'MMLMELSITYRTSAQMLRQRIGELREERRGRTDPEEIRRLTRRIVELEPLLREARELAVVTARYYDREYHKNEKYCF' A
#
# COMPACT_ATOMS: atom_id res chain seq x y z
N MET A 1 6.74 -18.23 10.08
CA MET A 1 7.15 -17.16 9.15
C MET A 1 8.18 -16.29 9.84
N MET A 2 9.28 -15.98 9.15
CA MET A 2 10.28 -15.00 9.58
C MET A 2 9.85 -13.57 9.18
N LEU A 3 10.31 -12.55 9.92
CA LEU A 3 10.04 -11.14 9.61
C LEU A 3 10.51 -10.73 8.20
N MET A 4 11.63 -11.31 7.75
CA MET A 4 12.11 -11.10 6.39
C MET A 4 11.11 -11.65 5.34
N GLU A 5 10.47 -12.80 5.59
CA GLU A 5 9.44 -13.34 4.70
C GLU A 5 8.19 -12.45 4.69
N LEU A 6 7.78 -11.92 5.86
CA LEU A 6 6.69 -10.95 5.95
C LEU A 6 6.99 -9.68 5.14
N SER A 7 8.24 -9.22 5.12
CA SER A 7 8.64 -8.05 4.33
C SER A 7 8.42 -8.26 2.82
N ILE A 8 8.71 -9.47 2.34
CA ILE A 8 8.48 -9.87 0.95
C ILE A 8 6.97 -9.88 0.69
N THR A 9 6.18 -10.49 1.57
CA THR A 9 4.72 -10.52 1.44
C THR A 9 4.12 -9.11 1.38
N TYR A 10 4.50 -8.21 2.30
CA TYR A 10 4.01 -6.83 2.30
C TYR A 10 4.46 -6.04 1.08
N ARG A 11 5.67 -6.29 0.56
CA ARG A 11 6.15 -5.67 -0.68
C ARG A 11 5.31 -6.12 -1.88
N THR A 12 5.00 -7.41 -1.98
CA THR A 12 4.13 -7.95 -3.03
C THR A 12 2.72 -7.38 -2.91
N SER A 13 2.15 -7.33 -1.71
CA SER A 13 0.84 -6.70 -1.46
C SER A 13 0.83 -5.23 -1.85
N ALA A 14 1.89 -4.47 -1.53
CA ALA A 14 2.02 -3.08 -1.95
C ALA A 14 2.13 -2.93 -3.48
N GLN A 15 2.78 -3.86 -4.18
CA GLN A 15 2.80 -3.87 -5.64
C GLN A 15 1.42 -4.14 -6.23
N MET A 16 0.71 -5.14 -5.72
CA MET A 16 -0.66 -5.46 -6.14
C MET A 16 -1.62 -4.27 -5.92
N LEU A 17 -1.56 -3.62 -4.75
CA LEU A 17 -2.36 -2.44 -4.45
C LEU A 17 -2.03 -1.27 -5.39
N ARG A 18 -0.74 -1.03 -5.67
CA ARG A 18 -0.32 0.01 -6.60
C ARG A 18 -0.84 -0.25 -8.02
N GLN A 19 -0.74 -1.49 -8.50
CA GLN A 19 -1.25 -1.88 -9.80
C GLN A 19 -2.77 -1.67 -9.86
N ARG A 20 -3.50 -2.15 -8.84
CA ARG A 20 -4.96 -2.01 -8.79
C ARG A 20 -5.42 -0.56 -8.76
N ILE A 21 -4.74 0.31 -8.01
CA ILE A 21 -5.02 1.76 -8.02
C ILE A 21 -4.76 2.35 -9.41
N GLY A 22 -3.71 1.90 -10.10
CA GLY A 22 -3.44 2.28 -11.49
C GLY A 22 -4.58 1.89 -12.42
N GLU A 23 -5.02 0.64 -12.37
CA GLU A 23 -6.16 0.13 -13.16
C GLU A 23 -7.43 0.94 -12.90
N LEU A 24 -7.77 1.22 -11.63
CA LEU A 24 -8.95 2.01 -11.28
C LEU A 24 -8.86 3.47 -11.78
N ARG A 25 -7.65 4.04 -11.82
CA ARG A 25 -7.43 5.38 -12.37
C ARG A 25 -7.63 5.39 -13.89
N GLU A 26 -7.14 4.37 -14.60
CA GLU A 26 -7.39 4.21 -16.03
C GLU A 26 -8.87 3.99 -16.32
N GLU A 27 -9.54 3.10 -15.58
CA GLU A 27 -10.97 2.86 -15.73
C GLU A 27 -11.76 4.17 -15.53
N ARG A 28 -11.44 4.94 -14.50
CA ARG A 28 -12.09 6.23 -14.24
C ARG A 28 -11.93 7.22 -15.38
N ARG A 29 -10.79 7.23 -16.10
CA ARG A 29 -10.59 8.12 -17.27
C ARG A 29 -11.52 7.75 -18.44
N GLY A 30 -11.89 6.49 -18.57
CA GLY A 30 -12.78 6.00 -19.62
C GLY A 30 -14.27 6.10 -19.29
N ARG A 31 -14.65 6.50 -18.07
CA ARG A 31 -16.06 6.67 -17.67
C ARG A 31 -16.50 8.11 -17.85
N THR A 32 -17.72 8.28 -18.35
CA THR A 32 -18.39 9.59 -18.46
C THR A 32 -19.48 9.76 -17.41
N ASP A 33 -19.97 8.64 -16.85
CA ASP A 33 -21.01 8.66 -15.84
C ASP A 33 -20.47 9.20 -14.49
N PRO A 34 -21.08 10.26 -13.93
CA PRO A 34 -20.61 10.89 -12.71
C PRO A 34 -20.72 10.00 -11.47
N GLU A 35 -21.67 9.05 -11.41
CA GLU A 35 -21.74 8.13 -10.28
C GLU A 35 -20.61 7.11 -10.32
N GLU A 36 -20.35 6.50 -11.48
CA GLU A 36 -19.24 5.57 -11.68
C GLU A 36 -17.89 6.23 -11.36
N ILE A 37 -17.68 7.47 -11.83
CA ILE A 37 -16.48 8.26 -11.50
C ILE A 37 -16.33 8.45 -9.98
N ARG A 38 -17.43 8.75 -9.27
CA ARG A 38 -17.43 8.93 -7.81
C ARG A 38 -17.12 7.61 -7.09
N ARG A 39 -17.73 6.50 -7.51
CA ARG A 39 -17.48 5.17 -6.95
C ARG A 39 -16.02 4.76 -7.10
N LEU A 40 -15.46 4.91 -8.30
CA LEU A 40 -14.04 4.62 -8.57
C LEU A 40 -13.10 5.52 -7.77
N THR A 41 -13.42 6.82 -7.68
CA THR A 41 -12.60 7.77 -6.89
C THR A 41 -12.61 7.42 -5.41
N ARG A 42 -13.79 7.11 -4.84
CA ARG A 42 -13.89 6.65 -3.45
C ARG A 42 -13.06 5.40 -3.22
N ARG A 43 -13.13 4.43 -4.14
CA ARG A 43 -12.36 3.20 -4.03
C ARG A 43 -10.85 3.44 -4.08
N ILE A 44 -10.38 4.36 -4.93
CA ILE A 44 -8.97 4.76 -4.98
C ILE A 44 -8.54 5.36 -3.64
N VAL A 45 -9.33 6.29 -3.10
CA VAL A 45 -9.03 6.95 -1.81
C VAL A 45 -9.00 5.95 -0.65
N GLU A 46 -9.86 4.93 -0.65
CA GLU A 46 -9.85 3.85 0.35
C GLU A 46 -8.60 2.95 0.25
N LEU A 47 -8.06 2.74 -0.95
CA LEU A 47 -6.89 1.87 -1.17
C LEU A 47 -5.55 2.59 -0.94
N GLU A 48 -5.50 3.91 -1.07
CA GLU A 48 -4.28 4.70 -0.83
C GLU A 48 -3.66 4.55 0.57
N PRO A 49 -4.42 4.61 1.70
CA PRO A 49 -3.85 4.37 3.02
C PRO A 49 -3.35 2.94 3.18
N LEU A 50 -4.05 1.95 2.62
CA LEU A 50 -3.62 0.54 2.66
C LEU A 50 -2.30 0.33 1.91
N LEU A 51 -2.11 1.00 0.77
CA LEU A 51 -0.84 0.98 0.04
C LEU A 51 0.29 1.58 0.87
N ARG A 52 0.03 2.70 1.56
CA ARG A 52 1.02 3.33 2.44
C ARG A 52 1.41 2.41 3.59
N GLU A 53 0.43 1.83 4.28
CA GLU A 53 0.66 0.92 5.40
C GLU A 53 1.41 -0.35 4.96
N ALA A 54 1.06 -0.96 3.83
CA ALA A 54 1.78 -2.11 3.31
C ALA A 54 3.25 -1.79 3.00
N ARG A 55 3.55 -0.58 2.50
CA ARG A 55 4.93 -0.14 2.27
C ARG A 55 5.68 0.07 3.58
N GLU A 56 5.04 0.72 4.55
CA GLU A 56 5.63 0.95 5.89
C GLU A 56 5.96 -0.39 6.56
N LEU A 57 5.02 -1.34 6.56
CA LEU A 57 5.22 -2.67 7.12
C LEU A 57 6.31 -3.46 6.39
N ALA A 58 6.40 -3.36 5.06
CA ALA A 58 7.48 -3.99 4.31
C ALA A 58 8.86 -3.47 4.74
N VAL A 59 8.99 -2.17 4.99
CA VAL A 59 10.26 -1.58 5.45
C VAL A 59 10.58 -1.99 6.89
N VAL A 60 9.61 -1.88 7.80
CA VAL A 60 9.80 -2.22 9.22
C VAL A 60 10.17 -3.69 9.38
N THR A 61 9.45 -4.60 8.72
CA THR A 61 9.72 -6.03 8.83
C THR A 61 11.05 -6.43 8.19
N ALA A 62 11.49 -5.75 7.12
CA ALA A 62 12.81 -5.97 6.53
C ALA A 62 13.96 -5.49 7.43
N ARG A 63 13.73 -4.42 8.20
CA ARG A 63 14.75 -3.76 9.04
C ARG A 63 14.56 -3.99 10.53
N TYR A 64 13.72 -4.94 10.90
CA TYR A 64 13.33 -5.14 12.30
C TYR A 64 14.52 -5.39 13.23
N TYR A 65 15.54 -6.12 12.75
CA TYR A 65 16.76 -6.40 13.50
C TYR A 65 17.91 -5.42 13.20
N ASP A 66 17.67 -4.41 12.36
CA ASP A 66 18.63 -3.36 12.07
C ASP A 66 18.64 -2.37 13.25
N ARG A 67 19.68 -2.44 14.07
CA ARG A 67 19.80 -1.73 15.35
C ARG A 67 19.90 -0.21 15.19
N GLU A 68 20.22 0.27 13.99
CA GLU A 68 20.32 1.69 13.64
C GLU A 68 19.03 2.25 13.00
N TYR A 69 18.02 1.41 12.79
CA TYR A 69 16.76 1.83 12.19
C TYR A 69 15.82 2.48 13.24
N HIS A 70 15.94 3.79 13.42
CA HIS A 70 15.10 4.56 14.36
C HIS A 70 13.99 5.39 13.69
N LYS A 71 13.74 5.18 12.39
CA LYS A 71 12.93 6.12 11.59
C LYS A 71 11.41 5.92 11.63
N ASN A 72 10.90 4.91 12.34
CA ASN A 72 9.46 4.68 12.47
C ASN A 72 9.05 4.64 13.94
N GLU A 73 8.82 5.82 14.52
CA GLU A 73 8.29 6.01 15.89
C GLU A 73 6.96 5.28 16.11
N LYS A 74 6.21 5.01 15.03
CA LYS A 74 4.95 4.26 15.07
C LYS A 74 5.11 2.76 15.39
N TYR A 75 6.30 2.19 15.17
CA TYR A 75 6.54 0.75 15.25
C TYR A 75 7.78 0.34 16.06
N CYS A 76 8.66 1.29 16.40
CA CYS A 76 9.76 1.08 17.35
C CYS A 76 9.29 1.54 18.74
N PHE A 77 9.15 0.59 19.68
CA PHE A 77 8.84 0.83 21.10
C PHE A 77 10.08 0.63 21.96
#